data_AF-A5E034-F1
#
_entry.id   AF-A5E034-F1
#
_cell.length_a   1.000
_cell.length_b   1.000
_cell.length_c   1.000
_cell.angle_alpha   90.00
_cell.angle_beta   90.00
_cell.angle_gamma   90.00
#
_symmetry.space_group_name_H-M   'P 1'
#
loop_
_entity.id
_entity.type
_entity.pdbx_description
1 polymer ?
#
loop_
_entity_poly.entity_id
_entity_poly.type
_entity_poly.pdbx_seq_one_letter_code
_entity_poly.pdbx_strand_id
1 'polypeptide(L)'
;MVTNGDKLGVMATPTEIYSSLNVQEINYQTYLIALLKLIDIIVDYTTTTVINQSIGSANVASPNYTIGLINLQIVSKIQNGFLLLDLKNDILRKKYDSLKYSSQRLNKIVYDLSLRNLITTSANIQ
;
A
#
# COMPACT_ATOMS: atom_id res chain seq x y z
N MET A 1 -0.07 10.36 -2.14
CA MET A 1 -1.23 9.67 -2.73
C MET A 1 -2.34 10.69 -2.88
N VAL A 2 -2.78 10.97 -4.10
CA VAL A 2 -3.74 12.06 -4.36
C VAL A 2 -5.13 11.66 -3.87
N THR A 3 -5.70 12.46 -2.97
CA THR A 3 -6.99 12.25 -2.30
C THR A 3 -8.12 12.96 -3.05
N ASN A 4 -8.38 12.58 -4.30
CA ASN A 4 -9.64 12.90 -4.97
C ASN A 4 -10.43 11.61 -5.13
N GLY A 5 -11.73 11.65 -4.87
CA GLY A 5 -12.61 10.48 -4.67
C GLY A 5 -12.64 9.45 -5.81
N ASP A 6 -12.08 9.77 -6.98
CA ASP A 6 -11.99 8.90 -8.16
C ASP A 6 -10.56 8.39 -8.45
N LYS A 7 -9.56 8.81 -7.64
CA LYS A 7 -8.13 8.49 -7.80
C LYS A 7 -7.55 7.75 -6.59
N LEU A 8 -8.37 6.95 -5.88
CA LEU A 8 -7.85 6.13 -4.79
C LEU A 8 -6.86 5.09 -5.32
N GLY A 9 -5.61 5.20 -4.86
CA GLY A 9 -4.55 4.23 -5.18
C GLY A 9 -3.92 4.39 -6.57
N VAL A 10 -4.02 5.57 -7.20
CA VAL A 10 -3.27 5.85 -8.43
C VAL A 10 -1.78 5.95 -8.12
N MET A 11 -0.98 5.21 -8.86
CA MET A 11 0.48 5.24 -8.79
C MET A 11 1.00 6.21 -9.85
N ALA A 12 1.99 7.03 -9.48
CA ALA A 12 2.63 7.93 -10.42
C ALA A 12 3.44 7.12 -11.44
N THR A 13 3.30 7.49 -12.71
CA THR A 13 4.07 6.87 -13.80
C THR A 13 5.54 7.31 -13.71
N PRO A 14 6.49 6.52 -14.24
CA PRO A 14 7.89 6.92 -14.28
C PRO A 14 8.06 8.30 -14.92
N THR A 15 7.42 8.55 -16.06
CA THR A 15 7.51 9.83 -16.78
C THR A 15 7.05 11.01 -15.91
N GLU A 16 5.95 10.88 -15.17
CA GLU A 16 5.48 11.91 -14.24
C GLU A 16 6.49 12.16 -13.10
N ILE A 17 7.05 11.11 -12.51
CA ILE A 17 8.02 11.22 -11.42
C ILE A 17 9.31 11.88 -11.91
N TYR A 18 9.90 11.39 -13.00
CA TYR A 18 11.14 11.94 -13.54
C TYR A 18 10.98 13.38 -14.03
N SER A 19 9.82 13.72 -14.60
CA SER A 19 9.49 15.12 -14.97
C SER A 19 9.42 16.02 -13.73
N SER A 20 8.80 15.55 -12.63
CA SER A 20 8.72 16.31 -11.38
C SER A 20 10.06 16.49 -10.67
N LEU A 21 10.99 15.55 -10.87
CA LEU A 21 12.34 15.57 -10.30
C LEU A 21 13.36 16.31 -11.19
N ASN A 22 12.93 16.79 -12.36
CA ASN A 22 13.79 17.46 -13.34
C ASN A 22 14.99 16.59 -13.80
N VAL A 23 14.79 15.26 -13.88
CA VAL A 23 15.80 14.28 -14.29
C VAL A 23 15.50 13.81 -15.72
N GLN A 24 16.49 13.90 -16.61
CA GLN A 24 16.30 13.60 -18.04
C GLN A 24 16.38 12.10 -18.36
N GLU A 25 17.09 11.30 -17.58
CA GLU A 25 17.24 9.86 -17.81
C GLU A 25 16.28 9.04 -16.95
N ILE A 26 15.37 8.32 -17.60
CA ILE A 26 14.42 7.42 -16.94
C ILE A 26 15.10 6.08 -16.67
N ASN A 27 15.39 5.81 -15.39
CA ASN A 27 15.90 4.52 -14.95
C ASN A 27 14.79 3.66 -14.34
N TYR A 28 14.24 2.74 -15.14
CA TYR A 28 13.18 1.83 -14.69
C TYR A 28 13.60 0.94 -13.51
N GLN A 29 14.88 0.57 -13.39
CA GLN A 29 15.36 -0.21 -12.24
C GLN A 29 15.20 0.56 -10.94
N THR A 30 15.58 1.84 -10.94
CA THR A 30 15.44 2.73 -9.78
C THR A 30 13.97 2.94 -9.43
N TYR A 31 13.11 3.14 -10.42
CA TYR A 31 11.66 3.25 -10.23
C TYR A 31 11.07 1.99 -9.58
N LEU A 32 11.40 0.79 -10.08
CA LEU A 32 10.91 -0.47 -9.52
C LEU A 32 11.40 -0.68 -8.08
N ILE A 33 12.66 -0.34 -7.77
CA ILE A 33 13.17 -0.38 -6.39
C ILE A 33 12.43 0.62 -5.49
N ALA A 34 12.14 1.81 -5.99
CA ALA A 34 11.36 2.81 -5.24
C ALA A 34 9.94 2.32 -4.98
N LEU A 35 9.31 1.66 -5.95
CA LEU A 35 7.98 1.07 -5.80
C LEU A 35 7.96 -0.06 -4.76
N LEU A 36 9.00 -0.89 -4.71
CA LEU A 36 9.16 -1.90 -3.65
C LEU A 36 9.30 -1.24 -2.27
N LYS A 37 10.15 -0.21 -2.14
CA LYS A 37 10.29 0.56 -0.89
C LYS A 37 8.98 1.22 -0.46
N LEU A 38 8.18 1.69 -1.41
CA LEU A 38 6.88 2.30 -1.12
C LEU A 38 5.95 1.33 -0.40
N ILE A 39 5.98 0.04 -0.76
CA ILE A 39 5.15 -0.97 -0.08
C ILE A 39 5.55 -1.12 1.39
N ASP A 40 6.84 -1.21 1.68
CA ASP A 40 7.30 -1.33 3.07
C ASP A 40 6.85 -0.12 3.91
N ILE A 41 6.97 1.09 3.35
CA ILE A 41 6.49 2.32 3.98
C ILE A 41 4.96 2.28 4.19
N ILE A 42 4.19 1.79 3.22
CA ILE A 42 2.72 1.66 3.35
C ILE A 42 2.36 0.69 4.49
N VAL A 43 3.07 -0.42 4.64
CA VAL A 43 2.82 -1.40 5.70
C VAL A 43 3.12 -0.82 7.09
N ASP A 44 4.24 -0.10 7.22
CA ASP A 44 4.60 0.55 8.48
C ASP A 44 3.67 1.72 8.82
N TYR A 45 3.26 2.50 7.81
CA TYR A 45 2.24 3.53 7.95
C TYR A 45 0.90 2.94 8.41
N THR A 46 0.48 1.81 7.82
CA THR A 46 -0.75 1.12 8.24
C THR A 46 -0.66 0.64 9.69
N THR A 47 0.47 0.05 10.08
CA THR A 47 0.66 -0.39 11.46
C THR A 47 0.60 0.79 12.44
N THR A 48 1.29 1.88 12.12
CA THR A 48 1.36 3.09 12.96
C THR A 48 0.00 3.76 13.08
N THR A 49 -0.74 3.89 11.98
CA THR A 49 -2.10 4.48 11.99
C THR A 49 -3.07 3.62 12.77
N VAL A 50 -3.03 2.29 12.62
CA VAL A 50 -3.86 1.37 13.38
C VAL A 50 -3.59 1.48 14.89
N ILE A 51 -2.31 1.55 15.29
CA ILE A 51 -1.92 1.72 16.69
C ILE A 51 -2.41 3.08 17.22
N ASN A 52 -2.12 4.18 16.52
CA ASN A 52 -2.51 5.52 16.96
C ASN A 52 -4.04 5.65 17.10
N GLN A 53 -4.80 5.05 16.19
CA GLN A 53 -6.25 5.06 16.25
C GLN A 53 -6.80 4.13 17.35
N SER A 54 -6.08 3.06 17.71
CA SER A 54 -6.44 2.22 18.86
C SER A 54 -6.21 2.92 20.20
N ILE A 55 -5.22 3.81 20.30
CA ILE A 55 -4.88 4.54 21.53
C ILE A 55 -5.71 5.84 21.69
N GLY A 56 -6.02 6.53 20.58
CA GLY A 56 -6.74 7.82 20.59
C GLY A 56 -8.27 7.73 20.68
N SER A 57 -8.86 6.53 20.66
CA SER A 57 -10.31 6.33 20.56
C SER A 57 -11.03 6.37 21.92
N ALA A 58 -10.82 7.42 22.72
CA ALA A 58 -11.61 7.66 23.92
C ALA A 58 -12.96 8.33 23.63
N ASN A 59 -13.16 9.01 22.48
CA ASN A 59 -14.32 9.91 22.29
C ASN A 59 -14.89 10.07 20.87
N VAL A 60 -14.63 9.20 19.89
CA VAL A 60 -15.24 9.32 18.55
C VAL A 60 -15.81 7.99 18.08
N ALA A 61 -17.07 8.03 17.63
CA ALA A 61 -17.86 6.92 17.10
C ALA A 61 -17.05 6.07 16.09
N SER A 62 -16.96 4.77 16.37
CA SER A 62 -16.37 3.70 15.55
C SER A 62 -15.00 4.04 14.90
N PRO A 63 -13.88 3.45 15.36
CA PRO A 63 -12.60 3.65 14.70
C PRO A 63 -12.68 3.10 13.26
N ASN A 64 -12.67 4.00 12.28
CA ASN A 64 -12.75 3.65 10.87
C ASN A 64 -11.37 3.23 10.36
N TYR A 65 -11.13 1.92 10.22
CA TYR A 65 -9.89 1.37 9.69
C TYR A 65 -9.91 1.11 8.17
N THR A 66 -10.74 1.83 7.41
CA THR A 66 -10.84 1.68 5.94
C THR A 66 -9.50 1.87 5.23
N ILE A 67 -8.57 2.65 5.82
CA ILE A 67 -7.21 2.83 5.30
C ILE A 67 -6.44 1.51 5.14
N GLY A 68 -6.65 0.54 6.05
CA GLY A 68 -6.00 -0.77 5.96
C GLY A 68 -6.46 -1.55 4.73
N LEU A 69 -7.76 -1.49 4.41
CA LEU A 69 -8.34 -2.13 3.23
C LEU A 69 -7.84 -1.48 1.94
N ILE A 70 -7.80 -0.14 1.89
CA ILE A 70 -7.27 0.61 0.74
C ILE A 70 -5.80 0.26 0.50
N ASN A 71 -4.99 0.26 1.55
CA ASN A 71 -3.57 -0.06 1.46
C ASN A 71 -3.35 -1.51 1.01
N LEU A 72 -4.18 -2.45 1.47
CA LEU A 72 -4.11 -3.84 1.02
C LEU A 72 -4.41 -3.97 -0.48
N GLN A 73 -5.43 -3.28 -0.99
CA GLN A 73 -5.74 -3.25 -2.42
C GLN A 73 -4.59 -2.69 -3.25
N ILE A 74 -3.93 -1.62 -2.78
CA ILE A 74 -2.78 -1.01 -3.46
C ILE A 74 -1.60 -1.98 -3.51
N VAL A 75 -1.24 -2.58 -2.37
CA VAL A 75 -0.13 -3.55 -2.31
C VAL A 75 -0.40 -4.75 -3.22
N SER A 76 -1.63 -5.27 -3.24
CA SER A 76 -2.02 -6.37 -4.13
C SER A 76 -1.90 -5.99 -5.62
N LYS A 77 -2.33 -4.77 -6.02
CA LYS A 77 -2.15 -4.28 -7.39
C LYS A 77 -0.67 -4.22 -7.80
N ILE A 78 0.20 -3.74 -6.91
CA ILE A 78 1.65 -3.68 -7.18
C ILE A 78 2.22 -5.09 -7.33
N GLN A 79 1.87 -6.01 -6.42
CA GLN A 79 2.33 -7.40 -6.48
C GLN A 79 1.93 -8.07 -7.80
N ASN A 80 0.68 -7.91 -8.23
CA ASN A 80 0.22 -8.42 -9.51
C ASN A 80 0.98 -7.80 -10.69
N GLY A 81 1.30 -6.51 -10.62
CA GLY A 81 2.16 -5.84 -11.60
C GLY A 81 3.56 -6.46 -11.69
N PHE A 82 4.18 -6.78 -10.55
CA PHE A 82 5.49 -7.45 -10.53
C PHE A 82 5.44 -8.89 -11.04
N LEU A 83 4.32 -9.62 -10.88
CA LEU A 83 4.14 -10.96 -11.47
C LEU A 83 4.10 -10.93 -13.00
N LEU A 84 3.69 -9.81 -13.61
CA LEU A 84 3.71 -9.61 -15.06
C LEU A 84 5.12 -9.30 -15.59
N LEU A 85 6.03 -8.87 -14.72
CA LEU A 85 7.39 -8.51 -15.09
C LEU A 85 8.31 -9.74 -14.97
N ASP A 86 8.91 -10.16 -16.08
CA ASP A 86 10.00 -11.14 -16.05
C ASP A 86 11.29 -10.47 -15.51
N LEU A 87 11.44 -10.47 -14.17
CA LEU A 87 12.57 -9.86 -13.48
C LEU A 87 13.85 -10.66 -13.69
N LYS A 88 14.64 -10.28 -14.70
CA LYS A 88 15.98 -10.84 -14.94
C LYS A 88 17.07 -10.32 -13.98
N ASN A 89 16.76 -9.29 -13.19
CA ASN A 89 17.70 -8.68 -12.25
C ASN A 89 17.59 -9.33 -10.86
N ASP A 90 18.64 -10.02 -10.42
CA ASP A 90 18.69 -10.73 -9.14
C ASP A 90 18.49 -9.83 -7.91
N ILE A 91 18.92 -8.57 -7.97
CA ILE A 91 18.75 -7.62 -6.86
C ILE A 91 17.27 -7.26 -6.68
N LEU A 92 16.56 -7.00 -7.79
CA LEU A 92 15.11 -6.75 -7.76
C LEU A 92 14.37 -7.99 -7.29
N ARG A 93 14.77 -9.17 -7.77
CA ARG A 93 14.14 -10.44 -7.39
C ARG A 93 14.24 -10.69 -5.89
N LYS A 94 15.44 -10.54 -5.30
CA LYS A 94 15.64 -10.66 -3.84
C LYS A 94 14.79 -9.68 -3.04
N LYS A 95 14.67 -8.43 -3.49
CA LYS A 95 13.83 -7.40 -2.83
C LYS A 95 12.34 -7.70 -2.98
N TYR A 96 11.92 -8.21 -4.14
CA TYR A 96 10.55 -8.65 -4.34
C TYR A 96 10.20 -9.87 -3.47
N ASP A 97 11.12 -10.83 -3.31
CA ASP A 97 10.89 -11.99 -2.45
C ASP A 97 10.64 -11.60 -0.99
N SER A 98 11.34 -10.57 -0.48
CA SER A 98 11.09 -10.04 0.88
C SER A 98 9.71 -9.39 1.04
N LEU A 99 9.11 -8.92 -0.06
CA LEU A 99 7.80 -8.25 -0.07
C LEU A 99 6.65 -9.17 0.36
N LYS A 100 6.81 -10.49 0.15
CA LYS A 100 5.82 -11.49 0.56
C LYS A 100 5.51 -11.37 2.05
N TYR A 101 6.53 -11.10 2.87
CA TYR A 101 6.36 -10.92 4.31
C TYR A 101 5.61 -9.63 4.66
N SER A 102 5.95 -8.51 4.00
CA SER A 102 5.27 -7.23 4.18
C SER A 102 3.77 -7.33 3.81
N SER A 103 3.44 -7.98 2.70
CA SER A 103 2.06 -8.21 2.27
C SER A 103 1.30 -9.16 3.21
N GLN A 104 1.93 -10.23 3.69
CA GLN A 104 1.32 -11.12 4.69
C GLN A 104 1.04 -10.41 6.01
N ARG A 105 1.96 -9.55 6.47
CA ARG A 105 1.76 -8.72 7.67
C ARG A 105 0.56 -7.80 7.51
N LEU A 106 0.44 -7.11 6.37
CA LEU A 106 -0.70 -6.24 6.09
C LEU A 106 -2.03 -7.00 6.05
N ASN A 107 -2.05 -8.18 5.42
CA ASN A 107 -3.23 -9.05 5.42
C ASN A 107 -3.66 -9.47 6.83
N LYS A 108 -2.70 -9.85 7.69
CA LYS A 108 -2.99 -10.20 9.10
C LYS A 108 -3.61 -9.02 9.86
N ILE A 109 -3.06 -7.82 9.69
CA ILE A 109 -3.62 -6.61 10.32
C ILE A 109 -5.07 -6.38 9.86
N VAL A 110 -5.33 -6.41 8.55
CA VAL A 110 -6.69 -6.22 8.02
C VAL A 110 -7.65 -7.33 8.51
N TYR A 111 -7.18 -8.56 8.59
CA TYR A 111 -7.94 -9.69 9.11
C TYR A 111 -8.32 -9.49 10.58
N ASP A 112 -7.36 -9.10 11.43
CA ASP A 112 -7.61 -8.84 12.85
C ASP A 112 -8.60 -7.69 13.08
N LEU A 113 -8.53 -6.64 12.24
CA LEU A 113 -9.47 -5.51 12.28
C LEU A 113 -10.87 -5.92 11.79
N SER A 114 -10.94 -6.81 10.79
CA SER A 114 -12.21 -7.35 10.27
C SER A 114 -12.91 -8.22 11.31
N LEU A 115 -12.17 -9.10 12.00
CA LEU A 115 -12.72 -9.97 13.05
C LEU A 115 -13.33 -9.18 14.21
N ARG A 116 -12.81 -7.97 14.48
CA ARG A 116 -13.30 -7.08 15.53
C ARG A 116 -14.44 -6.17 15.08
N ASN A 117 -14.93 -6.33 13.84
CA ASN A 117 -15.94 -5.46 13.20
C ASN A 117 -15.53 -3.97 13.18
N LEU A 118 -14.23 -3.68 13.15
CA LEU A 118 -13.71 -2.31 13.13
C LEU A 118 -13.53 -1.79 11.69
N ILE A 119 -13.71 -2.67 10.71
CA ILE A 119 -13.83 -2.28 9.31
C ILE A 119 -15.33 -2.23 9.00
N THR A 120 -15.89 -1.02 8.98
CA THR A 120 -17.24 -0.82 8.46
C THR A 120 -17.18 -0.90 6.94
N THR A 121 -17.25 -2.12 6.40
CA THR A 121 -17.71 -2.30 5.02
C THR A 121 -19.14 -1.81 5.01
N SER A 122 -19.33 -0.52 4.77
CA SER A 122 -20.64 0.09 4.54
C SER A 122 -21.15 -0.35 3.18
N ALA A 123 -21.31 -1.66 3.00
CA ALA A 123 -22.30 -2.22 2.11
C ALA A 123 -23.57 -2.35 2.95
N ASN A 124 -24.22 -1.21 3.20
CA ASN A 124 -25.67 -1.20 3.32
C ASN A 124 -26.19 -1.70 1.97
N ILE A 125 -26.40 -3.00 1.85
CA ILE A 125 -27.34 -3.53 0.88
C ILE A 125 -28.67 -3.48 1.60
N GLN A 126 -29.56 -2.64 1.04
CA GLN A 126 -30.94 -2.41 1.47
C GLN A 126 -31.70 -3.69 1.79
#